data_AF-A0A7C5CPD7-F1
#
_entry.id   AF-A0A7C5CPD7-F1
#
_cell.length_a   1.000
_cell.length_b   1.000
_cell.length_c   1.000
_cell.angle_alpha   90.00
_cell.angle_beta   90.00
_cell.angle_gamma   90.00
#
_symmetry.space_group_name_H-M   'P 1'
#
loop_
_entity.id
_entity.type
_entity.pdbx_description
1 polymer ?
#
loop_
_entity_poly.entity_id
_entity_poly.type
_entity_poly.pdbx_seq_one_letter_code
_entity_poly.pdbx_strand_id
1 'polypeptide(L)' 'MVADALAEDIGTGDVTAALIPIDKRVQATVICRDSAILAGKQWFNSVFQQIDDTIEINWHYNDGDQI' A
#
# COMPACT_ATOMS: atom_id res chain seq x y z
N MET A 1 -12.68 0.11 -9.11
CA MET A 1 -12.40 1.00 -7.94
C MET A 1 -10.90 1.05 -7.65
N VAL A 2 -10.25 -0.02 -7.18
CA VAL A 2 -8.79 0.00 -6.92
C VAL A 2 -7.97 0.21 -8.21
N ALA A 3 -8.26 -0.57 -9.26
CA ALA A 3 -7.59 -0.42 -10.56
C ALA A 3 -7.77 0.98 -11.17
N ASP A 4 -8.97 1.57 -11.03
CA ASP A 4 -9.26 2.90 -11.56
C ASP A 4 -8.45 3.98 -10.82
N ALA A 5 -8.37 3.89 -9.48
CA ALA A 5 -7.55 4.79 -8.67
C ALA A 5 -6.05 4.63 -8.97
N LEU A 6 -5.56 3.41 -9.21
CA LEU A 6 -4.19 3.16 -9.63
C LEU A 6 -3.90 3.76 -11.01
N ALA A 7 -4.83 3.62 -11.95
CA ALA A 7 -4.68 4.18 -13.29
C ALA A 7 -4.67 5.73 -13.27
N GLU A 8 -5.48 6.35 -12.41
CA GLU A 8 -5.49 7.80 -12.18
C GLU A 8 -4.14 8.29 -11.65
N ASP A 9 -3.59 7.63 -10.64
CA ASP A 9 -2.39 8.10 -9.91
C ASP A 9 -1.08 7.77 -10.64
N ILE A 10 -0.96 6.56 -11.19
CA ILE A 10 0.29 6.11 -11.84
C ILE A 10 0.40 6.66 -13.27
N GLY A 11 -0.71 6.75 -14.02
CA GLY A 11 -0.69 7.22 -15.40
C GLY A 11 0.36 6.51 -16.28
N THR A 12 1.40 7.24 -16.71
CA THR A 12 2.52 6.69 -17.51
C THR A 12 3.74 6.23 -16.69
N GLY A 13 3.66 6.28 -15.36
CA GLY A 13 4.70 5.85 -14.41
C GLY A 13 5.13 6.93 -13.42
N ASP A 14 5.82 6.52 -12.34
CA ASP A 14 6.40 7.41 -11.33
C ASP A 14 7.86 7.74 -11.67
N VAL A 15 8.11 8.95 -12.16
CA VAL A 15 9.44 9.44 -12.57
C VAL A 15 10.40 9.59 -11.38
N THR A 16 9.88 9.81 -10.17
CA THR A 16 10.72 9.93 -8.96
C THR A 16 11.19 8.56 -8.50
N ALA A 17 10.32 7.55 -8.58
CA ALA A 17 10.66 6.17 -8.26
C ALA A 17 11.74 5.60 -9.20
N ALA A 18 11.83 6.08 -10.45
CA ALA A 18 12.82 5.63 -11.43
C ALA A 18 14.30 5.89 -11.03
N LEU A 19 14.54 6.70 -9.99
CA LEU A 19 15.88 6.94 -9.45
C LEU A 19 16.36 5.83 -8.48
N ILE A 20 15.46 4.93 -8.09
CA ILE A 20 15.77 3.83 -7.17
C ILE A 20 16.19 2.60 -7.99
N PRO A 21 17.30 1.92 -7.63
CA PRO A 21 17.67 0.66 -8.27
C PRO A 21 16.54 -0.37 -8.19
N ILE A 22 16.25 -1.04 -9.31
CA ILE A 22 15.12 -2.00 -9.41
C ILE A 22 15.20 -3.14 -8.40
N ASP A 23 16.41 -3.56 -8.03
CA ASP A 23 16.64 -4.66 -7.10
C ASP A 23 16.63 -4.23 -5.62
N LYS A 24 16.34 -2.96 -5.34
CA LYS A 24 16.37 -2.46 -3.97
C LYS A 24 15.13 -2.92 -3.20
N ARG A 25 15.33 -3.80 -2.23
CA ARG A 25 14.31 -4.14 -1.23
C ARG A 25 14.29 -3.10 -0.11
N VAL A 26 13.09 -2.72 0.30
CA VAL A 26 12.84 -1.76 1.39
C VAL A 26 11.78 -2.30 2.33
N GLN A 27 11.83 -1.87 3.59
CA GLN A 27 10.81 -2.15 4.59
C GLN A 27 10.20 -0.83 5.04
N ALA A 28 8.88 -0.80 5.15
CA ALA A 28 8.11 0.36 5.60
C ALA A 28 7.11 -0.06 6.69
N THR A 29 6.67 0.92 7.48
CA THR A 29 5.66 0.73 8.54
C THR A 29 4.62 1.83 8.45
N VAL A 30 3.35 1.43 8.43
CA VAL A 30 2.21 2.35 8.49
C VAL A 30 1.84 2.56 9.95
N ILE A 31 1.73 3.83 10.37
CA ILE A 31 1.49 4.23 11.76
C ILE A 31 0.26 5.12 11.80
N CYS A 32 -0.72 4.78 12.67
CA CYS A 32 -1.83 5.68 13.00
C CYS A 32 -1.37 6.64 14.10
N ARG A 33 -1.65 7.94 13.95
CA ARG A 33 -1.20 8.99 14.89
C ARG A 33 -2.28 9.44 15.88
N ASP A 34 -3.52 9.05 15.63
CA ASP A 34 -4.70 9.42 16.40
C ASP A 34 -5.54 8.19 16.68
N SER A 35 -6.42 8.25 17.67
CA SER A 35 -7.33 7.14 17.95
C SER A 35 -8.33 6.93 16.81
N ALA A 36 -8.40 5.71 16.28
CA ALA A 36 -9.20 5.37 15.12
C ALA A 36 -9.75 3.94 15.19
N ILE A 37 -10.70 3.62 14.30
CA ILE A 37 -11.09 2.23 14.00
C ILE A 37 -10.49 1.86 12.65
N LEU A 38 -9.76 0.74 12.60
CA LEU A 38 -9.21 0.25 11.35
C LEU A 38 -10.32 -0.22 10.41
N ALA A 39 -10.25 0.14 9.14
CA ALA A 39 -11.10 -0.42 8.10
C ALA A 39 -10.37 -0.40 6.75
N GLY A 40 -10.66 -1.38 5.89
CA GLY A 40 -10.18 -1.39 4.51
C GLY A 40 -8.91 -2.20 4.26
N LYS A 41 -8.57 -3.16 5.13
CA LYS A 41 -7.42 -4.07 4.90
C LYS A 41 -7.47 -4.71 3.52
N GLN A 42 -8.65 -5.14 3.06
CA GLN A 42 -8.80 -5.76 1.75
C GLN A 42 -8.43 -4.82 0.60
N TRP A 43 -8.77 -3.53 0.70
CA TRP A 43 -8.43 -2.54 -0.32
C TRP A 43 -6.94 -2.28 -0.33
N PHE A 44 -6.33 -2.11 0.84
CA PHE A 44 -4.88 -1.93 0.98
C PHE A 44 -4.12 -3.12 0.38
N ASN A 45 -4.52 -4.35 0.71
CA ASN A 45 -3.90 -5.55 0.13
C ASN A 45 -4.06 -5.59 -1.40
N SER A 46 -5.25 -5.25 -1.92
CA SER A 46 -5.53 -5.28 -3.36
C SER A 46 -4.71 -4.25 -4.14
N VAL A 47 -4.40 -3.10 -3.55
CA VAL A 47 -3.51 -2.08 -4.14
C VAL A 47 -2.13 -2.67 -4.36
N PHE A 48 -1.49 -3.18 -3.31
CA PHE A 48 -0.12 -3.69 -3.42
C PHE A 48 -0.04 -4.96 -4.27
N GLN A 49 -1.02 -5.86 -4.20
CA GLN A 49 -1.09 -7.03 -5.08
C GLN A 49 -1.19 -6.67 -6.57
N GLN A 50 -1.83 -5.55 -6.93
CA GLN A 50 -1.91 -5.09 -8.33
C GLN A 50 -0.63 -4.39 -8.80
N ILE A 51 0.15 -3.82 -7.87
CA ILE A 51 1.40 -3.13 -8.16
C ILE A 51 2.56 -4.14 -8.26
N ASP A 52 2.73 -4.99 -7.26
CA ASP A 52 3.79 -5.99 -7.16
C ASP A 52 3.33 -7.11 -6.19
N ASP A 53 3.11 -8.30 -6.74
CA ASP A 53 2.63 -9.47 -5.99
C ASP A 53 3.69 -10.08 -5.05
N THR A 54 4.94 -9.59 -5.12
CA THR A 54 6.03 -9.99 -4.22
C THR A 54 6.07 -9.20 -2.92
N ILE A 55 5.20 -8.18 -2.76
CA ILE A 55 5.13 -7.37 -1.53
C ILE A 55 4.43 -8.15 -0.42
N GLU A 56 5.13 -8.32 0.70
CA GLU A 56 4.57 -8.93 1.91
C GLU A 56 4.03 -7.86 2.87
N ILE A 57 2.78 -8.01 3.29
CA ILE A 57 2.12 -7.10 4.24
C ILE A 57 1.83 -7.84 5.55
N ASN A 58 2.46 -7.37 6.63
CA ASN A 58 2.24 -7.89 7.98
C ASN A 58 1.30 -6.96 8.75
N TRP A 59 0.07 -7.41 8.97
CA TRP A 59 -0.95 -6.66 9.71
C TRP A 59 -0.87 -6.94 11.22
N HIS A 60 -0.86 -5.87 12.02
CA HIS A 60 -0.91 -5.96 13.49
C HIS A 60 -2.32 -5.85 14.07
N TYR A 61 -3.29 -5.39 13.28
CA TYR A 61 -4.69 -5.16 13.65
C TYR A 61 -5.64 -5.66 12.55
N ASN A 62 -6.91 -5.84 12.87
CA ASN A 62 -7.98 -6.25 11.95
C ASN A 62 -8.99 -5.11 11.69
N ASP A 63 -9.73 -5.22 10.59
CA ASP A 63 -10.83 -4.30 10.33
C ASP A 63 -11.85 -4.39 11.47
N GLY A 64 -12.19 -3.24 12.05
CA GLY A 64 -13.02 -3.11 13.25
C GLY A 64 -12.25 -2.92 14.55
N ASP A 65 -10.93 -3.16 14.58
CA ASP A 65 -10.11 -2.94 15.78
C ASP A 65 -9.88 -1.44 16.03
N GLN A 66 -9.82 -1.08 17.30
CA GLN A 66 -9.44 0.27 17.73
C GLN A 66 -7.91 0.39 17.81
N ILE A 67 -7.38 1.48 17.27
CA ILE A 67 -5.95 1.84 17.22
C ILE A 67 -5.75 3.20 17.89
#